data_AF-A0A3D4V2M8-F1
#
_entry.id   AF-A0A3D4V2M8-F1
#
_cell.length_a   1.000
_cell.length_b   1.000
_cell.length_c   1.000
_cell.angle_alpha   90.00
_cell.angle_beta   90.00
_cell.angle_gamma   90.00
#
_symmetry.space_group_name_H-M   'P 1'
#
loop_
_entity.id
_entity.type
_entity.pdbx_description
1 polymer ?
#
loop_
_entity_poly.entity_id
_entity_poly.type
_entity_poly.pdbx_seq_one_letter_code
_entity_poly.pdbx_strand_id
1 'polypeptide(L)'
;EEKTVRYLVEEFKAMGATSGVEDGSYVQPFPLLGQKTMSHSMDIKAGSGNRTVSSLTFFEDFVAWPSNQSERVDINNAELVYVGYGIQAPEENWDDFKGVDVKGK
;
A
#
# COMPACT_ATOMS: atom_id res chain seq x y z
N GLU A 1 -1.10 12.59 -16.23
CA GLU A 1 -0.38 11.55 -16.99
C GLU A 1 -0.33 11.84 -18.49
N GLU A 2 -1.46 11.89 -19.20
CA GLU A 2 -1.49 12.06 -20.67
C GLU A 2 -0.68 13.26 -21.21
N LYS A 3 -0.76 14.42 -20.54
CA LYS A 3 0.01 15.61 -20.95
C LYS A 3 1.52 15.39 -20.84
N THR A 4 1.96 14.71 -19.79
CA THR A 4 3.37 14.40 -19.53
C THR A 4 3.89 13.37 -20.52
N VAL A 5 3.11 12.30 -20.76
CA VAL A 5 3.46 11.27 -21.76
C VAL A 5 3.62 11.94 -23.13
N ARG A 6 2.65 12.76 -23.55
CA ARG A 6 2.74 13.46 -24.84
C ARG A 6 3.96 14.36 -24.92
N TYR A 7 4.22 15.16 -23.90
CA TYR A 7 5.40 16.03 -23.85
C TYR A 7 6.71 15.24 -24.04
N LEU A 8 6.88 14.13 -23.30
CA LEU A 8 8.08 13.29 -23.42
C LEU A 8 8.22 12.67 -24.82
N VAL A 9 7.12 12.22 -25.42
CA VAL A 9 7.13 11.69 -26.80
C VAL A 9 7.55 12.76 -27.81
N GLU A 10 7.07 14.00 -27.65
CA GLU A 10 7.45 15.12 -28.52
C GLU A 10 8.94 15.46 -28.38
N GLU A 11 9.46 15.54 -27.15
CA GLU A 11 10.88 15.81 -26.90
C GLU A 11 11.78 14.69 -27.45
N PHE A 12 11.42 13.42 -27.26
CA PHE A 12 12.19 12.30 -27.83
C PHE A 12 12.25 12.34 -29.36
N LYS A 13 11.14 12.67 -30.01
CA LYS A 13 11.10 12.86 -31.46
C LYS A 13 11.97 14.04 -31.90
N ALA A 14 11.90 15.16 -31.18
CA ALA A 14 12.70 16.35 -31.50
C ALA A 14 14.21 16.10 -31.39
N MET A 15 14.62 15.25 -30.44
CA MET A 15 16.03 14.82 -30.28
C MET A 15 16.47 13.76 -31.30
N GLY A 16 15.58 13.25 -32.16
CA GLY A 16 15.88 12.18 -33.11
C GLY A 16 16.05 10.80 -32.46
N ALA A 17 15.56 10.60 -31.23
CA ALA A 17 15.59 9.30 -30.57
C ALA A 17 14.69 8.31 -31.29
N THR A 18 15.15 7.07 -31.48
CA THR A 18 14.33 5.99 -32.04
C THR A 18 13.44 5.38 -30.96
N SER A 19 12.28 4.87 -31.37
CA SER A 19 11.41 4.10 -30.48
C SER A 19 12.12 2.83 -29.98
N GLY A 20 11.87 2.48 -28.71
CA GLY A 20 12.24 1.18 -28.12
C GLY A 20 11.09 0.16 -28.07
N VAL A 21 9.94 0.47 -28.66
CA VAL A 21 8.76 -0.40 -28.69
C VAL A 21 8.67 -1.07 -30.07
N GLU A 22 8.32 -2.36 -30.11
CA GLU A 22 8.30 -3.16 -31.36
C GLU A 22 7.40 -2.58 -32.45
N ASP A 23 6.31 -1.90 -32.07
CA ASP A 23 5.36 -1.27 -33.01
C ASP A 23 5.81 0.13 -33.47
N GLY A 24 6.98 0.60 -33.03
CA GLY A 24 7.52 1.92 -33.32
C GLY A 24 6.87 3.06 -32.53
N SER A 25 5.95 2.79 -31.61
CA SER A 25 5.40 3.78 -30.69
C SER A 25 6.43 4.19 -29.63
N TYR A 26 6.25 5.34 -28.98
CA TYR A 26 7.12 5.75 -27.88
C TYR A 26 6.51 5.40 -26.51
N VAL A 27 5.42 4.63 -26.48
CA VAL A 27 4.64 4.33 -25.28
C VAL A 27 4.40 2.84 -25.20
N GLN A 28 4.96 2.20 -24.18
CA GLN A 28 4.72 0.78 -23.90
C GLN A 28 3.52 0.64 -22.95
N PRO A 29 2.41 0.03 -23.38
CA PRO A 29 1.29 -0.24 -22.48
C PRO A 29 1.64 -1.41 -21.55
N PHE A 30 1.22 -1.30 -20.29
CA PHE A 30 1.29 -2.38 -19.32
C PHE A 30 0.05 -2.34 -18.42
N PRO A 31 -0.43 -3.50 -17.93
CA PRO A 31 -1.57 -3.53 -17.03
C PRO A 31 -1.19 -2.86 -15.70
N LEU A 32 -2.02 -1.90 -15.29
CA LEU A 32 -1.94 -1.28 -13.98
C LEU A 32 -3.04 -1.84 -13.08
N LEU A 33 -2.66 -2.24 -11.88
CA LEU A 33 -3.61 -2.47 -10.81
C LEU A 33 -3.80 -1.16 -10.05
N GLY A 34 -5.00 -0.62 -10.13
CA GLY A 34 -5.40 0.57 -9.39
C GLY A 34 -6.16 0.22 -8.13
N GLN A 35 -5.92 0.96 -7.05
CA GLN A 35 -6.71 0.88 -5.83
C GLN A 35 -7.20 2.26 -5.44
N LYS A 36 -8.47 2.37 -5.03
CA LYS A 36 -9.03 3.59 -4.45
C LYS A 36 -9.17 3.42 -2.95
N THR A 37 -8.30 4.09 -2.21
CA THR A 37 -8.20 3.97 -0.75
C THR A 37 -8.64 5.30 -0.12
N MET A 38 -9.93 5.62 -0.20
CA MET A 38 -10.47 6.89 0.32
C MET A 38 -11.47 6.70 1.46
N SER A 39 -11.91 5.48 1.73
CA SER A 39 -12.82 5.15 2.82
C SER A 39 -12.08 4.29 3.83
N HIS A 40 -11.64 4.92 4.91
CA HIS A 40 -10.97 4.24 6.01
C HIS A 40 -11.56 4.70 7.34
N SER A 41 -11.70 3.75 8.25
CA SER A 41 -12.09 3.99 9.62
C SER A 41 -11.38 2.96 10.47
N MET A 42 -10.74 3.40 11.56
CA MET A 42 -10.13 2.50 12.52
C MET A 42 -10.44 2.99 13.92
N ASP A 43 -11.10 2.13 14.70
CA ASP A 43 -11.40 2.35 16.10
C ASP A 43 -10.62 1.36 16.94
N ILE A 44 -9.88 1.86 17.92
CA ILE A 44 -9.26 1.06 18.96
C ILE A 44 -10.24 0.96 20.12
N LYS A 45 -10.54 -0.26 20.55
CA LYS A 45 -11.44 -0.55 21.66
C LYS A 45 -10.70 -1.23 22.80
N ALA A 46 -11.02 -0.86 24.04
CA ALA A 46 -10.40 -1.43 25.22
C ALA A 46 -11.36 -1.46 26.44
N GLY A 47 -10.98 -2.25 27.45
CA GLY A 47 -11.70 -2.37 28.72
C GLY A 47 -12.92 -3.32 28.67
N SER A 48 -13.50 -3.59 29.85
CA SER A 48 -14.69 -4.42 29.99
C SER A 48 -15.90 -3.72 29.35
N GLY A 49 -16.30 -4.17 28.16
CA GLY A 49 -17.39 -3.56 27.38
C GLY A 49 -16.99 -3.08 25.98
N ASN A 50 -15.74 -3.27 25.57
CA ASN A 50 -15.26 -2.94 24.22
C ASN A 50 -15.50 -1.47 23.84
N ARG A 51 -15.22 -0.57 24.79
CA ARG A 51 -15.41 0.87 24.61
C ARG A 51 -14.39 1.40 23.62
N THR A 52 -14.83 2.21 22.66
CA THR A 52 -13.89 2.97 21.80
C THR A 52 -13.06 3.90 22.67
N VAL A 53 -11.75 3.69 22.67
CA VAL A 53 -10.76 4.51 23.40
C VAL A 53 -9.97 5.43 22.48
N SER A 54 -9.93 5.12 21.17
CA SER A 54 -9.36 5.99 20.15
C SER A 54 -10.02 5.73 18.81
N SER A 55 -10.25 6.79 18.04
CA SER A 55 -10.64 6.73 16.63
C SER A 55 -9.53 7.39 15.83
N LEU A 56 -8.92 6.64 14.92
CA LEU A 56 -7.73 7.09 14.19
C LEU A 56 -8.14 7.82 12.91
N THR A 57 -7.45 8.92 12.63
CA THR A 57 -7.62 9.70 11.41
C THR A 57 -6.68 9.18 10.33
N PHE A 58 -7.24 8.83 9.18
CA PHE A 58 -6.45 8.34 8.04
C PHE A 58 -5.48 9.43 7.54
N PHE A 59 -4.28 9.03 7.14
CA PHE A 59 -3.10 9.88 6.84
C PHE A 59 -2.45 10.61 8.01
N GLU A 60 -3.16 10.86 9.11
CA GLU A 60 -2.58 11.50 10.30
C GLU A 60 -2.05 10.46 11.29
N ASP A 61 -2.89 9.50 11.64
CA ASP A 61 -2.59 8.49 12.66
C ASP A 61 -2.24 7.13 12.04
N PHE A 62 -2.75 6.82 10.84
CA PHE A 62 -2.50 5.55 10.17
C PHE A 62 -2.62 5.62 8.66
N VAL A 63 -1.94 4.69 8.00
CA VAL A 63 -2.13 4.39 6.58
C VAL A 63 -2.20 2.88 6.40
N ALA A 64 -3.29 2.38 5.83
CA ALA A 64 -3.49 0.96 5.56
C ALA A 64 -4.32 0.79 4.29
N TRP A 65 -4.09 -0.32 3.59
CA TRP A 65 -4.85 -0.71 2.40
C TRP A 65 -4.78 -2.24 2.22
N PRO A 66 -5.76 -2.86 1.53
CA PRO A 66 -5.70 -4.27 1.19
C PRO A 66 -4.44 -4.61 0.37
N SER A 67 -3.58 -5.48 0.89
CA SER A 67 -2.34 -5.92 0.22
C SER A 67 -2.58 -7.02 -0.83
N ASN A 68 -3.72 -7.71 -0.77
CA ASN A 68 -4.08 -8.84 -1.61
C ASN A 68 -4.94 -8.47 -2.84
N GLN A 69 -4.87 -7.22 -3.31
CA GLN A 69 -5.68 -6.67 -4.41
C GLN A 69 -7.20 -6.72 -4.19
N SER A 70 -7.68 -7.03 -2.97
CA SER A 70 -9.11 -6.99 -2.66
C SER A 70 -9.62 -5.54 -2.68
N GLU A 71 -10.87 -5.36 -3.10
CA GLU A 71 -11.52 -4.04 -3.09
C GLU A 71 -11.78 -3.52 -1.68
N ARG A 72 -11.92 -4.42 -0.70
CA ARG A 72 -12.24 -4.10 0.69
C ARG A 72 -11.62 -5.13 1.64
N VAL A 73 -11.19 -4.66 2.81
CA VAL A 73 -10.79 -5.48 3.96
C VAL A 73 -11.53 -4.95 5.18
N ASP A 74 -12.19 -5.84 5.90
CA ASP A 74 -12.83 -5.54 7.18
C ASP A 74 -12.19 -6.40 8.27
N ILE A 75 -11.66 -5.74 9.29
CA ILE A 75 -11.10 -6.37 10.47
C ILE A 75 -12.03 -6.05 11.63
N ASN A 76 -12.61 -7.09 12.23
CA ASN A 76 -13.59 -6.94 13.31
C ASN A 76 -13.13 -7.70 14.54
N ASN A 77 -13.09 -7.02 15.69
CA ASN A 77 -12.73 -7.60 16.99
C ASN A 77 -11.39 -8.38 16.96
N ALA A 78 -10.40 -7.82 16.26
CA ALA A 78 -9.04 -8.34 16.28
C ALA A 78 -8.22 -7.64 17.38
N GLU A 79 -7.19 -8.33 17.87
CA GLU A 79 -6.32 -7.82 18.92
C GLU A 79 -5.23 -6.94 18.31
N LEU A 80 -5.12 -5.69 18.76
CA LEU A 80 -4.03 -4.83 18.32
C LEU A 80 -2.72 -5.23 19.01
N VAL A 81 -1.71 -5.61 18.23
CA VAL A 81 -0.39 -6.02 18.74
C VAL A 81 0.70 -5.10 18.20
N TYR A 82 1.57 -4.62 19.08
CA TYR A 82 2.78 -3.90 18.70
C TYR A 82 3.95 -4.87 18.55
N VAL A 83 4.55 -4.91 17.36
CA VAL A 83 5.66 -5.82 17.01
C VAL A 83 6.95 -5.07 16.67
N GLY A 84 7.06 -3.75 16.92
CA GLY A 84 8.23 -2.98 16.46
C GLY A 84 8.06 -2.53 15.00
N TYR A 85 9.05 -2.80 14.15
CA TYR A 85 9.07 -2.36 12.74
C TYR A 85 8.46 -3.39 11.77
N GLY A 86 8.10 -4.58 12.26
CA GLY A 86 7.57 -5.66 11.44
C GLY A 86 8.62 -6.27 10.51
N ILE A 87 9.88 -6.30 10.96
CA ILE A 87 11.01 -6.81 10.17
C ILE A 87 11.29 -8.27 10.53
N GLN A 88 11.44 -9.10 9.49
CA GLN A 88 12.06 -10.42 9.59
C GLN A 88 13.29 -10.43 8.68
N ALA A 89 14.49 -10.46 9.28
CA ALA A 89 15.78 -10.44 8.60
C ALA A 89 16.68 -11.55 9.17
N PRO A 90 16.53 -12.80 8.69
CA PRO A 90 17.31 -13.95 9.17
C PRO A 90 18.82 -13.77 9.04
N GLU A 91 19.27 -13.05 8.02
CA GLU A 91 20.67 -12.70 7.75
C GLU A 91 21.31 -11.84 8.85
N GLU A 92 20.50 -11.04 9.55
CA GLU A 92 20.92 -10.23 10.71
C GLU A 92 20.52 -10.88 12.05
N ASN A 93 19.99 -12.10 12.02
CA ASN A 93 19.41 -12.78 13.19
C ASN A 93 18.33 -11.93 13.90
N TRP A 94 17.51 -11.20 13.12
CA TRP A 94 16.49 -10.28 13.60
C TRP A 94 15.07 -10.73 13.20
N ASP A 95 14.15 -10.72 14.16
CA ASP A 95 12.74 -11.03 13.96
C ASP A 95 11.87 -10.30 14.99
N ASP A 96 11.18 -9.26 14.53
CA ASP A 96 10.25 -8.43 15.30
C ASP A 96 8.99 -9.19 15.75
N PHE A 97 8.65 -10.29 15.07
CA PHE A 97 7.50 -11.13 15.38
C PHE A 97 7.87 -12.28 16.33
N LYS A 98 9.14 -12.42 16.71
CA LYS A 98 9.63 -13.55 17.51
C LYS A 98 8.89 -13.66 18.83
N GLY A 99 8.21 -14.80 19.03
CA GLY A 99 7.46 -15.08 20.25
C GLY A 99 6.08 -14.42 20.30
N VAL A 100 5.63 -13.79 19.22
CA VAL A 100 4.30 -13.17 19.08
C VAL A 100 3.48 -13.99 18.09
N ASP A 101 2.33 -14.50 18.52
CA ASP A 101 1.35 -15.08 17.59
C ASP A 101 0.53 -13.94 16.97
N VAL A 102 0.64 -13.72 15.67
CA VAL A 102 -0.12 -12.68 14.95
C VAL A 102 -1.31 -13.25 14.18
N LYS A 103 -1.57 -14.55 14.27
CA LYS A 103 -2.62 -15.19 13.47
C LYS A 103 -4.01 -14.70 13.93
N GLY A 104 -4.72 -14.03 13.01
CA GLY A 104 -6.06 -13.52 13.27
C GLY A 104 -6.10 -12.31 14.20
N LYS A 105 -4.94 -11.68 14.43
CA LYS A 105 -4.78 -10.41 15.13
C LYS A 105 -4.72 -9.26 14.13
#